data_AF-A0A970C891-F1
#
_entry.id   AF-A0A970C891-F1
#
_cell.length_a   1.000
_cell.length_b   1.000
_cell.length_c   1.000
_cell.angle_alpha   90.00
_cell.angle_beta   90.00
_cell.angle_gamma   90.00
#
_symmetry.space_group_name_H-M   'P 1'
#
loop_
_entity.id
_entity.type
_entity.pdbx_description
1 polymer ?
#
loop_
_entity_poly.entity_id
_entity_poly.type
_entity_poly.pdbx_seq_one_letter_code
_entity_poly.pdbx_strand_id
1 'polypeptide(L)'
;MKLRHLTAALLLLAGLVPDLSLESNAASEPVAPTVTAPPDSFFSLLRERDRDAARRFYAKYIDIHGMPVAASADVADLALQRTFEIVTHMLAGRPDILEAMVKNRMYLIVIGKDQVYTDMPEYRNAPNPDYLNERVRGTGGRPTSFGEENLLSLPLDRYDDESIAVHEFCHTIDSTLDSIDPSWRDRKDRTYKTARAKGLYRDTYAGSNADEYWAEIAQAYFDCNRVNNWNHGPIGTREQLKVYDPEGYELVRTVFNLPPDRDWRYKFLQKLPTVTPPPAKIKADPYYTKFTWAREFTVLGRNASDAALLKANDTIRKMFAYRHDILKALIADGVRLVVLGRNEHIADLPEYARLKDMPHVDPLARALEYTPDTKLIVVSEENVMANPRDANVGDNQVIRLMAKALYHVTGTRPVDPNWNNRRRDVQQYELRVKRLDVRFSERLKELHEKALETGKWLGTAAVHDPVAYWAHGVLAYFDAAGQHASPPDSEQPIVTRELLRLYDPDLFALVHETMAYGGKVDWRYQPALLQPASP
;
A
#
# COMPACT_ATOMS: atom_id res chain seq x y z
N MET A 1 56.71 10.75 -45.98
CA MET A 1 58.18 10.58 -46.11
C MET A 1 58.80 10.74 -44.72
N LYS A 2 59.45 9.68 -44.23
CA LYS A 2 60.46 9.59 -43.14
C LYS A 2 60.36 10.47 -41.86
N LEU A 3 60.01 9.80 -40.75
CA LEU A 3 60.78 9.61 -39.51
C LEU A 3 61.95 10.59 -39.20
N ARG A 4 61.97 11.21 -38.01
CA ARG A 4 62.92 10.88 -36.90
C ARG A 4 62.86 11.88 -35.73
N HIS A 5 63.09 11.30 -34.55
CA HIS A 5 63.19 11.88 -33.21
C HIS A 5 64.25 12.98 -33.05
N LEU A 6 64.03 13.90 -32.11
CA LEU A 6 65.08 14.42 -31.25
C LEU A 6 64.52 14.74 -29.85
N THR A 7 65.12 14.11 -28.85
CA THR A 7 64.94 14.36 -27.42
C THR A 7 66.01 15.38 -26.98
N ALA A 8 65.65 16.41 -26.22
CA ALA A 8 66.60 17.13 -25.35
C ALA A 8 65.87 17.88 -24.22
N ALA A 9 66.45 17.71 -23.02
CA ALA A 9 66.07 18.17 -21.69
C ALA A 9 66.00 19.72 -21.56
N LEU A 10 64.97 20.26 -20.91
CA LEU A 10 64.84 20.60 -19.48
C LEU A 10 65.58 21.89 -19.06
N LEU A 11 64.80 22.92 -18.73
CA LEU A 11 65.20 24.00 -17.83
C LEU A 11 63.96 24.42 -17.03
N LEU A 12 63.93 24.01 -15.76
CA LEU A 12 62.95 24.43 -14.76
C LEU A 12 63.14 25.91 -14.45
N LEU A 13 62.06 26.68 -14.54
CA LEU A 13 61.87 27.87 -13.70
C LEU A 13 60.62 27.64 -12.85
N ALA A 14 60.84 27.46 -11.55
CA ALA A 14 59.80 27.37 -10.54
C ALA A 14 59.19 28.75 -10.31
N GLY A 15 57.98 28.95 -10.82
CA GLY A 15 57.09 30.04 -10.42
C GLY A 15 56.05 29.48 -9.45
N LEU A 16 56.03 29.98 -8.21
CA LEU A 16 54.96 29.71 -7.25
C LEU A 16 53.64 30.23 -7.83
N VAL A 17 52.71 29.31 -8.10
CA VAL A 17 51.28 29.62 -8.20
C VAL A 17 50.66 29.06 -6.93
N PRO A 18 49.93 29.86 -6.12
CA PRO A 18 49.23 29.31 -4.97
C PRO A 18 48.15 28.36 -5.49
N ASP A 19 48.22 27.13 -5.01
CA ASP A 19 47.25 26.08 -5.23
C ASP A 19 45.93 26.54 -4.57
N LEU A 20 45.02 27.09 -5.38
CA LEU A 20 43.63 27.31 -4.99
C LEU A 20 42.95 25.94 -5.02
N SER A 21 43.21 25.16 -3.97
CA SER A 21 42.37 24.02 -3.62
C SER A 21 40.96 24.56 -3.36
N LEU A 22 40.10 24.44 -4.37
CA LEU A 22 38.65 24.44 -4.19
C LEU A 22 38.34 23.27 -3.26
N GLU A 23 38.33 23.53 -1.96
CA GLU A 23 37.64 22.68 -1.01
C GLU A 23 36.18 22.65 -1.47
N SER A 24 35.78 21.53 -2.06
CA SER A 24 34.38 21.21 -2.22
C SER A 24 33.83 21.12 -0.81
N ASN A 25 33.17 22.19 -0.36
CA ASN A 25 32.38 22.20 0.85
C ASN A 25 31.14 21.34 0.55
N ALA A 26 31.33 20.02 0.51
CA ALA A 26 30.23 19.07 0.56
C ALA A 26 29.55 19.35 1.90
N ALA A 27 28.41 20.03 1.86
CA ALA A 27 27.65 20.33 3.05
C ALA A 27 27.44 19.02 3.81
N SER A 28 27.95 18.93 5.04
CA SER A 28 27.74 17.76 5.89
C SER A 28 26.24 17.58 6.08
N GLU A 29 25.74 16.38 5.80
CA GLU A 29 24.35 16.00 6.03
C GLU A 29 23.91 16.39 7.45
N PRO A 30 22.70 16.95 7.65
CA PRO A 30 22.25 17.35 8.97
C PRO A 30 22.13 16.10 9.86
N VAL A 31 22.93 16.06 10.92
CA VAL A 31 22.91 14.97 11.91
C VAL A 31 21.77 15.22 12.88
N ALA A 32 20.89 14.21 13.04
CA ALA A 32 19.78 14.30 13.97
C ALA A 32 20.27 14.49 15.42
N PRO A 33 19.68 15.42 16.19
CA PRO A 33 20.00 15.58 17.61
C PRO A 33 19.72 14.30 18.41
N THR A 34 20.33 14.21 19.60
CA THR A 34 19.99 13.16 20.56
C THR A 34 18.57 13.37 21.10
N VAL A 35 17.82 12.27 21.25
CA VAL A 35 16.48 12.31 21.86
C VAL A 35 16.61 12.62 23.35
N THR A 36 15.78 13.55 23.83
CA THR A 36 15.76 14.01 25.23
C THR A 36 14.33 13.98 25.78
N ALA A 37 14.14 14.34 27.06
CA ALA A 37 12.81 14.55 27.61
C ALA A 37 12.24 15.91 27.15
N PRO A 38 10.92 16.04 26.91
CA PRO A 38 10.33 17.30 26.48
C PRO A 38 10.52 18.42 27.52
N PRO A 39 11.03 19.60 27.12
CA PRO A 39 11.16 20.74 28.02
C PRO A 39 9.79 21.36 28.35
N ASP A 40 9.70 22.14 29.43
CA ASP A 40 8.47 22.85 29.81
C ASP A 40 7.94 23.81 28.73
N SER A 41 8.84 24.36 27.92
CA SER A 41 8.50 25.20 26.78
C SER A 41 7.65 24.48 25.73
N PHE A 42 7.87 23.17 25.52
CA PHE A 42 7.05 22.35 24.62
C PHE A 42 5.59 22.28 25.09
N PHE A 43 5.36 21.98 26.37
CA PHE A 43 4.00 21.86 26.91
C PHE A 43 3.21 23.18 26.86
N SER A 44 3.91 24.31 26.76
CA SER A 44 3.30 25.64 26.57
C SER A 44 2.73 25.85 25.15
N LEU A 45 3.07 24.99 24.19
CA LEU A 45 2.51 25.01 22.83
C LEU A 45 1.13 24.35 22.75
N LEU A 46 0.85 23.41 23.65
CA LEU A 46 -0.40 22.66 23.68
C LEU A 46 -1.55 23.49 24.27
N ARG A 47 -2.77 23.16 23.84
CA ARG A 47 -4.01 23.74 24.39
C ARG A 47 -4.08 23.43 25.88
N GLU A 48 -4.54 24.39 26.68
CA GLU A 48 -4.57 24.29 28.14
C GLU A 48 -5.19 22.98 28.63
N ARG A 49 -6.37 22.63 28.09
CA ARG A 49 -7.07 21.38 28.41
C ARG A 49 -6.28 20.09 28.15
N ASP A 50 -5.25 20.13 27.30
CA ASP A 50 -4.50 18.96 26.86
C ASP A 50 -3.13 18.84 27.56
N ARG A 51 -2.65 19.90 28.24
CA ARG A 51 -1.30 19.98 28.81
C ARG A 51 -1.01 18.92 29.87
N ASP A 52 -1.91 18.72 30.82
CA ASP A 52 -1.68 17.76 31.91
C ASP A 52 -1.63 16.32 31.41
N ALA A 53 -2.47 15.99 30.42
CA ALA A 53 -2.42 14.69 29.76
C ALA A 53 -1.10 14.53 29.00
N ALA A 54 -0.69 15.55 28.25
CA ALA A 54 0.55 15.56 27.51
C ALA A 54 1.79 15.42 28.38
N ARG A 55 1.84 16.07 29.55
CA ARG A 55 2.94 15.95 30.52
C ARG A 55 3.12 14.54 31.06
N ARG A 56 2.04 13.78 31.16
CA ARG A 56 2.06 12.37 31.59
C ARG A 56 2.37 11.41 30.44
N PHE A 57 2.07 11.82 29.21
CA PHE A 57 2.14 10.97 28.02
C PHE A 57 3.47 11.10 27.27
N TYR A 58 3.91 12.31 26.97
CA TYR A 58 5.12 12.56 26.20
C TYR A 58 6.37 12.45 27.07
N ALA A 59 7.29 11.59 26.63
CA ALA A 59 8.55 11.30 27.33
C ALA A 59 9.78 11.50 26.45
N LYS A 60 9.60 11.62 25.12
CA LYS A 60 10.67 11.78 24.14
C LYS A 60 10.48 13.05 23.32
N TYR A 61 11.60 13.69 22.98
CA TYR A 61 11.65 14.98 22.31
C TYR A 61 12.90 15.11 21.44
N ILE A 62 12.73 15.69 20.26
CA ILE A 62 13.82 16.20 19.41
C ILE A 62 13.42 17.58 18.87
N ASP A 63 14.41 18.45 18.66
CA ASP A 63 14.21 19.79 18.12
C ASP A 63 14.72 19.85 16.67
N ILE A 64 13.85 20.26 15.74
CA ILE A 64 14.19 20.54 14.35
C ILE A 64 14.28 22.07 14.17
N HIS A 65 15.43 22.64 14.50
CA HIS A 65 15.73 24.08 14.35
C HIS A 65 14.64 25.02 14.89
N GLY A 66 14.12 24.72 16.08
CA GLY A 66 13.05 25.44 16.77
C GLY A 66 11.66 24.81 16.62
N MET A 67 11.49 23.78 15.79
CA MET A 67 10.24 23.04 15.63
C MET A 67 10.28 21.73 16.44
N PRO A 68 9.46 21.62 17.51
CA PRO A 68 9.41 20.41 18.33
C PRO A 68 8.87 19.17 17.62
N VAL A 69 9.42 18.02 17.97
CA VAL A 69 8.81 16.70 17.77
C VAL A 69 8.70 16.01 19.12
N ALA A 70 7.53 15.46 19.46
CA ALA A 70 7.34 14.72 20.70
C ALA A 70 6.74 13.33 20.49
N ALA A 71 7.07 12.40 21.39
CA ALA A 71 6.54 11.04 21.36
C ALA A 71 6.44 10.44 22.77
N SER A 72 5.67 9.35 22.90
CA SER A 72 5.61 8.58 24.14
C SER A 72 6.94 7.84 24.40
N ALA A 73 7.08 7.24 25.58
CA ALA A 73 8.24 6.42 25.92
C ALA A 73 8.38 5.16 25.02
N ASP A 74 7.26 4.65 24.50
CA ASP A 74 7.20 3.40 23.73
C ASP A 74 7.72 3.56 22.29
N VAL A 75 7.71 4.78 21.77
CA VAL A 75 8.19 5.09 20.41
C VAL A 75 9.70 4.99 20.34
N ALA A 76 10.26 4.33 19.33
CA ALA A 76 11.70 4.23 19.14
C ALA A 76 12.33 5.61 18.84
N ASP A 77 13.51 5.88 19.40
CA ASP A 77 14.25 7.13 19.16
C ASP A 77 14.52 7.36 17.67
N LEU A 78 14.74 6.27 16.93
CA LEU A 78 14.92 6.27 15.49
C LEU A 78 13.73 6.90 14.75
N ALA A 79 12.50 6.81 15.26
CA ALA A 79 11.34 7.44 14.62
C ALA A 79 11.38 8.97 14.71
N LEU A 80 11.86 9.52 15.84
CA LEU A 80 12.07 10.96 16.00
C LEU A 80 13.22 11.45 15.12
N GLN A 81 14.32 10.68 15.06
CA GLN A 81 15.46 10.97 14.18
C GLN A 81 15.08 10.90 12.70
N ARG A 82 14.24 9.94 12.33
CA ARG A 82 13.71 9.81 10.96
C ARG A 82 12.80 10.97 10.61
N THR A 83 12.00 11.44 11.57
CA THR A 83 11.20 12.67 11.42
C THR A 83 12.08 13.88 11.17
N PHE A 84 13.17 14.04 11.94
CA PHE A 84 14.17 15.10 11.71
C PHE A 84 14.71 15.03 10.28
N GLU A 85 15.18 13.85 9.85
CA GLU A 85 15.73 13.65 8.51
C GLU A 85 14.73 14.07 7.42
N ILE A 86 13.51 13.55 7.43
CA ILE A 86 12.50 13.84 6.41
C ILE A 86 12.23 15.35 6.33
N VAL A 87 12.00 16.00 7.47
CA VAL A 87 11.66 17.42 7.53
C VAL A 87 12.82 18.29 7.03
N THR A 88 14.04 18.06 7.51
CA THR A 88 15.19 18.89 7.13
C THR A 88 15.53 18.75 5.66
N HIS A 89 15.35 17.55 5.09
CA HIS A 89 15.60 17.33 3.67
C HIS A 89 14.50 17.92 2.79
N MET A 90 13.23 17.74 3.14
CA MET A 90 12.12 18.35 2.41
C MET A 90 12.26 19.88 2.37
N LEU A 91 12.67 20.51 3.48
CA LEU A 91 12.81 21.97 3.56
C LEU A 91 14.23 22.51 3.27
N ALA A 92 15.14 21.69 2.74
CA ALA A 92 16.54 22.09 2.55
C ALA A 92 16.71 23.30 1.61
N GLY A 93 15.77 23.53 0.70
CA GLY A 93 15.71 24.70 -0.20
C GLY A 93 14.82 25.84 0.28
N ARG A 94 14.15 25.69 1.43
CA ARG A 94 13.10 26.60 1.95
C ARG A 94 13.18 26.80 3.48
N PRO A 95 14.29 27.35 4.00
CA PRO A 95 14.41 27.65 5.43
C PRO A 95 13.33 28.64 5.92
N ASP A 96 12.85 29.53 5.05
CA ASP A 96 11.76 30.48 5.33
C ASP A 96 10.45 29.79 5.74
N ILE A 97 10.16 28.61 5.19
CA ILE A 97 8.99 27.81 5.58
C ILE A 97 9.17 27.31 7.01
N LEU A 98 10.35 26.78 7.35
CA LEU A 98 10.63 26.29 8.70
C LEU A 98 10.55 27.41 9.74
N GLU A 99 11.14 28.57 9.44
CA GLU A 99 11.06 29.78 10.27
C GLU A 99 9.61 30.20 10.52
N ALA A 100 8.77 30.17 9.48
CA ALA A 100 7.36 30.47 9.58
C ALA A 100 6.60 29.43 10.42
N MET A 101 6.91 28.13 10.28
CA MET A 101 6.36 27.07 11.14
C MET A 101 6.70 27.31 12.62
N VAL A 102 7.96 27.65 12.92
CA VAL A 102 8.41 27.98 14.29
C VAL A 102 7.66 29.20 14.83
N LYS A 103 7.56 30.28 14.04
CA LYS A 103 6.81 31.49 14.40
C LYS A 103 5.33 31.19 14.67
N ASN A 104 4.73 30.30 13.88
CA ASN A 104 3.34 29.87 14.00
C ASN A 104 3.13 28.81 15.10
N ARG A 105 4.18 28.49 15.88
CA ARG A 105 4.18 27.56 17.00
C ARG A 105 3.77 26.14 16.60
N MET A 106 4.16 25.73 15.38
CA MET A 106 3.95 24.37 14.89
C MET A 106 4.79 23.38 15.68
N TYR A 107 4.28 22.17 15.82
CA TYR A 107 4.97 21.05 16.44
C TYR A 107 4.46 19.75 15.82
N LEU A 108 5.32 18.73 15.87
CA LEU A 108 5.07 17.41 15.31
C LEU A 108 4.95 16.40 16.45
N ILE A 109 4.20 15.32 16.22
CA ILE A 109 4.10 14.20 17.15
C ILE A 109 4.23 12.87 16.41
N VAL A 110 4.78 11.86 17.09
CA VAL A 110 4.85 10.49 16.56
C VAL A 110 3.85 9.62 17.30
N ILE A 111 2.96 8.97 16.55
CA ILE A 111 2.02 7.97 17.07
C ILE A 111 2.73 6.62 17.03
N GLY A 112 2.91 5.98 18.20
CA GLY A 112 3.59 4.69 18.29
C GLY A 112 2.87 3.58 17.53
N LYS A 113 3.61 2.56 17.11
CA LYS A 113 3.12 1.43 16.29
C LYS A 113 2.01 0.60 16.97
N ASP A 114 1.98 0.62 18.30
CA ASP A 114 0.98 -0.05 19.13
C ASP A 114 -0.05 0.91 19.73
N GLN A 115 0.03 2.20 19.38
CA GLN A 115 -0.90 3.26 19.79
C GLN A 115 -1.88 3.58 18.66
N VAL A 116 -3.05 4.10 19.02
CA VAL A 116 -4.06 4.60 18.07
C VAL A 116 -4.16 6.12 18.09
N TYR A 117 -4.86 6.70 17.12
CA TYR A 117 -4.98 8.15 16.95
C TYR A 117 -5.49 8.85 18.21
N THR A 118 -6.53 8.32 18.84
CA THR A 118 -7.11 8.94 20.05
C THR A 118 -6.31 8.69 21.34
N ASP A 119 -5.22 7.94 21.30
CA ASP A 119 -4.29 7.87 22.45
C ASP A 119 -3.50 9.17 22.60
N MET A 120 -3.36 9.95 21.52
CA MET A 120 -2.66 11.22 21.56
C MET A 120 -3.43 12.23 22.42
N PRO A 121 -2.77 12.95 23.33
CA PRO A 121 -3.40 13.97 24.17
C PRO A 121 -4.28 14.95 23.40
N GLU A 122 -3.86 15.39 22.21
CA GLU A 122 -4.53 16.36 21.34
C GLU A 122 -5.83 15.82 20.73
N TYR A 123 -5.91 14.49 20.55
CA TYR A 123 -6.97 13.81 19.82
C TYR A 123 -7.89 12.96 20.71
N ARG A 124 -7.63 12.86 22.01
CA ARG A 124 -8.39 12.01 22.95
C ARG A 124 -9.90 12.24 23.02
N ASN A 125 -10.36 13.42 22.58
CA ASN A 125 -11.77 13.80 22.54
C ASN A 125 -12.31 13.88 21.10
N ALA A 126 -11.62 13.28 20.12
CA ALA A 126 -12.06 13.28 18.74
C ALA A 126 -13.39 12.50 18.61
N PRO A 127 -14.36 13.00 17.83
CA PRO A 127 -15.60 12.28 17.59
C PRO A 127 -15.35 11.03 16.76
N ASN A 128 -16.16 9.99 16.96
CA ASN A 128 -16.08 8.71 16.24
C ASN A 128 -14.67 8.06 16.34
N PRO A 129 -14.22 7.71 17.56
CA PRO A 129 -12.89 7.15 17.78
C PRO A 129 -12.66 5.86 17.00
N ASP A 130 -13.68 5.01 16.86
CA ASP A 130 -13.54 3.74 16.12
C ASP A 130 -13.18 3.98 14.65
N TYR A 131 -13.89 4.89 13.99
CA TYR A 131 -13.59 5.28 12.61
C TYR A 131 -12.19 5.88 12.45
N LEU A 132 -11.79 6.75 13.37
CA LEU A 132 -10.48 7.41 13.32
C LEU A 132 -9.35 6.44 13.62
N ASN A 133 -9.48 5.62 14.66
CA ASN A 133 -8.46 4.66 15.08
C ASN A 133 -8.28 3.51 14.08
N GLU A 134 -9.31 3.21 13.28
CA GLU A 134 -9.20 2.25 12.19
C GLU A 134 -8.22 2.72 11.11
N ARG A 135 -8.19 4.02 10.78
CA ARG A 135 -7.50 4.53 9.58
C ARG A 135 -6.36 5.51 9.84
N VAL A 136 -6.46 6.37 10.84
CA VAL A 136 -5.60 7.56 10.93
C VAL A 136 -4.28 7.17 11.56
N ARG A 137 -3.22 7.28 10.77
CA ARG A 137 -1.82 7.15 11.21
C ARG A 137 -1.00 8.42 11.01
N GLY A 138 -1.65 9.49 10.56
CA GLY A 138 -1.06 10.81 10.49
C GLY A 138 -2.11 11.85 10.13
N THR A 139 -1.78 13.11 10.41
CA THR A 139 -2.61 14.27 10.07
C THR A 139 -1.74 15.49 9.86
N GLY A 140 -2.01 16.28 8.83
CA GLY A 140 -1.49 17.62 8.65
C GLY A 140 -2.04 18.63 9.67
N GLY A 141 -1.32 19.73 9.88
CA GLY A 141 -1.77 20.83 10.72
C GLY A 141 -1.04 20.91 12.06
N ARG A 142 -1.72 21.35 13.13
CA ARG A 142 -1.10 21.64 14.44
C ARG A 142 -1.73 20.82 15.58
N PRO A 143 -1.11 19.71 16.04
CA PRO A 143 0.16 19.17 15.53
C PRO A 143 0.02 18.43 14.20
N THR A 144 1.14 18.29 13.50
CA THR A 144 1.29 17.28 12.47
C THR A 144 1.61 15.96 13.14
N SER A 145 1.00 14.86 12.73
CA SER A 145 1.27 13.55 13.32
C SER A 145 1.75 12.54 12.29
N PHE A 146 2.67 11.66 12.68
CA PHE A 146 3.23 10.58 11.85
C PHE A 146 3.18 9.24 12.58
N GLY A 147 2.88 8.16 11.86
CA GLY A 147 2.88 6.81 12.40
C GLY A 147 4.30 6.25 12.46
N GLU A 148 4.70 5.75 13.63
CA GLU A 148 6.03 5.14 13.85
C GLU A 148 6.30 4.00 12.87
N GLU A 149 5.31 3.14 12.61
CA GLU A 149 5.46 2.00 11.71
C GLU A 149 5.76 2.43 10.27
N ASN A 150 5.22 3.56 9.82
CA ASN A 150 5.48 4.09 8.48
C ASN A 150 6.84 4.79 8.40
N LEU A 151 7.18 5.61 9.41
CA LEU A 151 8.51 6.23 9.53
C LEU A 151 9.62 5.18 9.47
N LEU A 152 9.43 4.06 10.17
CA LEU A 152 10.43 3.01 10.29
C LEU A 152 10.30 1.88 9.26
N SER A 153 9.33 1.98 8.34
CA SER A 153 9.03 0.95 7.35
C SER A 153 8.86 -0.44 7.99
N LEU A 154 8.09 -0.54 9.09
CA LEU A 154 7.91 -1.80 9.81
C LEU A 154 7.01 -2.77 9.04
N PRO A 155 7.15 -4.10 9.23
CA PRO A 155 6.34 -5.10 8.52
C PRO A 155 4.82 -5.02 8.74
N LEU A 156 4.38 -4.34 9.80
CA LEU A 156 2.97 -4.07 10.10
C LEU A 156 2.54 -2.65 9.68
N ASP A 157 3.22 -2.04 8.73
CA ASP A 157 2.74 -0.81 8.13
C ASP A 157 1.61 -1.09 7.13
N ARG A 158 0.50 -0.37 7.28
CA ARG A 158 -0.64 -0.43 6.35
C ARG A 158 -0.39 0.45 5.11
N TYR A 159 0.56 1.36 5.24
CA TYR A 159 1.02 2.34 4.27
C TYR A 159 2.38 1.96 3.68
N ASP A 160 2.65 0.66 3.59
CA ASP A 160 3.95 0.04 3.28
C ASP A 160 4.56 0.35 1.89
N ASP A 161 3.85 1.10 1.06
CA ASP A 161 4.22 1.54 -0.28
C ASP A 161 4.07 3.06 -0.47
N GLU A 162 3.97 3.83 0.63
CA GLU A 162 3.99 5.30 0.63
C GLU A 162 4.61 5.89 1.91
N SER A 163 4.86 7.21 1.91
CA SER A 163 5.25 7.94 3.12
C SER A 163 4.12 8.86 3.60
N ILE A 164 3.47 8.48 4.69
CA ILE A 164 2.50 9.31 5.41
C ILE A 164 3.19 10.55 5.97
N ALA A 165 4.44 10.44 6.42
CA ALA A 165 5.18 11.59 6.92
C ALA A 165 5.35 12.68 5.85
N VAL A 166 5.72 12.30 4.62
CA VAL A 166 5.82 13.25 3.50
C VAL A 166 4.45 13.85 3.17
N HIS A 167 3.40 13.02 3.08
CA HIS A 167 2.04 13.46 2.78
C HIS A 167 1.51 14.50 3.79
N GLU A 168 1.52 14.16 5.08
CA GLU A 168 0.94 14.99 6.13
C GLU A 168 1.79 16.24 6.41
N PHE A 169 3.11 16.14 6.20
CA PHE A 169 3.97 17.31 6.28
C PHE A 169 3.73 18.27 5.09
N CYS A 170 3.40 17.76 3.90
CA CYS A 170 2.98 18.61 2.79
C CYS A 170 1.72 19.43 3.08
N HIS A 171 0.72 18.88 3.78
CA HIS A 171 -0.43 19.65 4.29
C HIS A 171 -0.01 20.76 5.27
N THR A 172 1.01 20.50 6.08
CA THR A 172 1.57 21.47 7.03
C THR A 172 2.35 22.58 6.31
N ILE A 173 3.10 22.22 5.27
CA ILE A 173 3.77 23.16 4.36
C ILE A 173 2.75 24.03 3.63
N ASP A 174 1.69 23.43 3.11
CA ASP A 174 0.60 24.12 2.40
C ASP A 174 -0.02 25.22 3.26
N SER A 175 -0.45 24.89 4.48
CA SER A 175 -0.98 25.86 5.43
C SER A 175 0.05 26.92 5.85
N THR A 176 1.34 26.61 5.83
CA THR A 176 2.40 27.57 6.16
C THR A 176 2.63 28.54 5.01
N LEU A 177 2.67 28.04 3.77
CA LEU A 177 2.80 28.84 2.56
C LEU A 177 1.64 29.82 2.40
N ASP A 178 0.41 29.42 2.77
CA ASP A 178 -0.74 30.34 2.84
C ASP A 178 -0.48 31.59 3.70
N SER A 179 0.39 31.48 4.71
CA SER A 179 0.70 32.59 5.64
C SER A 179 1.87 33.47 5.20
N ILE A 180 2.72 33.01 4.28
CA ILE A 180 3.95 33.72 3.88
C ILE A 180 4.04 34.03 2.38
N ASP A 181 3.22 33.38 1.56
CA ASP A 181 3.17 33.56 0.11
C ASP A 181 1.71 33.75 -0.35
N PRO A 182 1.27 35.01 -0.53
CA PRO A 182 -0.11 35.31 -0.95
C PRO A 182 -0.51 34.70 -2.30
N SER A 183 0.44 34.30 -3.14
CA SER A 183 0.19 33.70 -4.46
C SER A 183 0.04 32.18 -4.41
N TRP A 184 0.37 31.56 -3.28
CA TRP A 184 0.47 30.10 -3.15
C TRP A 184 -0.84 29.39 -3.49
N ARG A 185 -1.93 29.76 -2.82
CA ARG A 185 -3.25 29.16 -3.05
C ARG A 185 -3.68 29.22 -4.51
N ASP A 186 -3.53 30.39 -5.14
CA ASP A 186 -3.91 30.59 -6.53
C ASP A 186 -3.09 29.72 -7.50
N ARG A 187 -1.78 29.57 -7.25
CA ARG A 187 -0.92 28.68 -8.05
C ARG A 187 -1.34 27.22 -7.89
N LYS A 188 -1.49 26.75 -6.65
CA LYS A 188 -1.92 25.37 -6.35
C LYS A 188 -3.28 25.05 -6.99
N ASP A 189 -4.28 25.90 -6.76
CA ASP A 189 -5.63 25.72 -7.28
C ASP A 189 -5.68 25.74 -8.81
N ARG A 190 -4.89 26.61 -9.45
CA ARG A 190 -4.82 26.68 -10.91
C ARG A 190 -4.17 25.43 -11.50
N THR A 191 -3.08 24.95 -10.91
CA THR A 191 -2.40 23.73 -11.35
C THR A 191 -3.33 22.53 -11.18
N TYR A 192 -3.97 22.39 -10.02
CA TYR A 192 -4.98 21.36 -9.78
C TYR A 192 -6.11 21.40 -10.81
N LYS A 193 -6.75 22.56 -11.01
CA LYS A 193 -7.86 22.71 -12.00
C LYS A 193 -7.41 22.36 -13.41
N THR A 194 -6.19 22.72 -13.81
CA THR A 194 -5.60 22.36 -15.10
C THR A 194 -5.43 20.85 -15.23
N ALA A 195 -4.85 20.18 -14.23
CA ALA A 195 -4.70 18.72 -14.22
C ALA A 195 -6.07 18.01 -14.31
N ARG A 196 -7.08 18.48 -13.56
CA ARG A 196 -8.44 17.95 -13.62
C ARG A 196 -9.11 18.17 -14.98
N ALA A 197 -8.92 19.34 -15.60
CA ALA A 197 -9.44 19.63 -16.94
C ALA A 197 -8.83 18.72 -18.02
N LYS A 198 -7.59 18.25 -17.83
CA LYS A 198 -6.94 17.25 -18.69
C LYS A 198 -7.38 15.81 -18.40
N GLY A 199 -8.27 15.60 -17.43
CA GLY A 199 -8.73 14.27 -17.02
C GLY A 199 -7.75 13.50 -16.13
N LEU A 200 -6.69 14.15 -15.62
CA LEU A 200 -5.72 13.52 -14.73
C LEU A 200 -6.31 13.26 -13.34
N TYR A 201 -5.76 12.27 -12.64
CA TYR A 201 -6.17 11.89 -11.27
C TYR A 201 -7.64 11.49 -11.17
N ARG A 202 -8.24 11.02 -12.27
CA ARG A 202 -9.63 10.58 -12.26
C ARG A 202 -9.78 9.41 -11.29
N ASP A 203 -10.76 9.56 -10.41
CA ASP A 203 -11.09 8.56 -9.42
C ASP A 203 -9.95 8.20 -8.45
N THR A 204 -9.05 9.14 -8.16
CA THR A 204 -7.96 8.99 -7.16
C THR A 204 -8.13 9.95 -5.98
N TYR A 205 -7.30 9.80 -4.95
CA TYR A 205 -7.25 10.63 -3.75
C TYR A 205 -6.73 12.03 -4.08
N ALA A 206 -5.64 12.11 -4.85
CA ALA A 206 -5.16 13.35 -5.47
C ALA A 206 -6.22 14.12 -6.28
N GLY A 207 -7.22 13.42 -6.83
CA GLY A 207 -8.31 14.02 -7.60
C GLY A 207 -9.47 14.56 -6.76
N SER A 208 -9.39 14.47 -5.43
CA SER A 208 -10.49 14.82 -4.52
C SER A 208 -10.56 16.33 -4.24
N ASN A 209 -9.43 16.97 -3.99
CA ASN A 209 -9.30 18.41 -3.79
C ASN A 209 -7.85 18.88 -4.03
N ALA A 210 -7.62 20.20 -4.02
CA ALA A 210 -6.32 20.79 -4.32
C ALA A 210 -5.25 20.53 -3.24
N ASP A 211 -5.65 20.28 -2.00
CA ASP A 211 -4.76 20.04 -0.87
C ASP A 211 -4.19 18.61 -0.97
N GLU A 212 -5.05 17.61 -1.21
CA GLU A 212 -4.63 16.22 -1.45
C GLU A 212 -3.84 16.09 -2.75
N TYR A 213 -4.24 16.83 -3.79
CA TYR A 213 -3.44 16.92 -5.01
C TYR A 213 -2.01 17.32 -4.73
N TRP A 214 -1.80 18.38 -3.94
CA TRP A 214 -0.48 18.87 -3.56
C TRP A 214 0.34 17.82 -2.79
N ALA A 215 -0.24 17.17 -1.79
CA ALA A 215 0.44 16.16 -0.99
C ALA A 215 0.87 14.95 -1.83
N GLU A 216 -0.02 14.46 -2.71
CA GLU A 216 0.22 13.28 -3.55
C GLU A 216 1.28 13.52 -4.65
N ILE A 217 1.24 14.67 -5.32
CA ILE A 217 2.27 15.00 -6.32
C ILE A 217 3.64 15.23 -5.64
N ALA A 218 3.66 15.74 -4.41
CA ALA A 218 4.90 15.87 -3.64
C ALA A 218 5.45 14.49 -3.22
N GLN A 219 4.58 13.56 -2.77
CA GLN A 219 4.99 12.18 -2.52
C GLN A 219 5.58 11.54 -3.80
N ALA A 220 4.96 11.76 -4.96
CA ALA A 220 5.50 11.22 -6.22
C ALA A 220 6.85 11.86 -6.55
N TYR A 221 7.00 13.17 -6.35
CA TYR A 221 8.27 13.87 -6.54
C TYR A 221 9.40 13.37 -5.62
N PHE A 222 9.07 12.83 -4.44
CA PHE A 222 10.04 12.22 -3.53
C PHE A 222 10.13 10.70 -3.63
N ASP A 223 9.51 10.07 -4.64
CA ASP A 223 9.50 8.62 -4.89
C ASP A 223 8.85 7.77 -3.78
N CYS A 224 7.84 8.33 -3.11
CA CYS A 224 7.13 7.65 -2.03
C CYS A 224 5.61 7.78 -2.15
N ASN A 225 5.08 7.87 -3.38
CA ASN A 225 3.64 7.78 -3.60
C ASN A 225 3.21 6.34 -3.92
N ARG A 226 2.09 5.94 -3.33
CA ARG A 226 1.44 4.67 -3.58
C ARG A 226 0.78 4.69 -4.96
N VAL A 227 0.70 3.52 -5.60
CA VAL A 227 0.16 3.39 -6.97
C VAL A 227 -0.84 2.26 -7.14
N ASN A 228 -1.68 2.40 -8.17
CA ASN A 228 -2.51 1.34 -8.76
C ASN A 228 -3.43 0.61 -7.77
N ASN A 229 -4.17 1.36 -6.95
CA ASN A 229 -5.18 0.81 -6.05
C ASN A 229 -6.49 1.63 -6.07
N TRP A 230 -7.44 1.29 -5.21
CA TRP A 230 -8.80 1.84 -5.16
C TRP A 230 -8.88 3.38 -5.13
N ASN A 231 -7.85 4.04 -4.61
CA ASN A 231 -7.76 5.50 -4.53
C ASN A 231 -6.44 6.09 -5.05
N HIS A 232 -5.49 5.33 -5.59
CA HIS A 232 -4.24 5.87 -6.14
C HIS A 232 -4.09 5.60 -7.64
N GLY A 233 -3.45 6.56 -8.33
CA GLY A 233 -3.17 6.52 -9.76
C GLY A 233 -1.90 5.74 -10.11
N PRO A 234 -1.38 5.87 -11.33
CA PRO A 234 -0.22 5.12 -11.80
C PRO A 234 1.14 5.72 -11.41
N ILE A 235 1.18 6.90 -10.80
CA ILE A 235 2.42 7.65 -10.58
C ILE A 235 2.92 7.52 -9.14
N GLY A 236 4.12 7.00 -8.99
CA GLY A 236 4.82 6.78 -7.72
C GLY A 236 6.15 7.52 -7.62
N THR A 237 6.72 7.93 -8.76
CA THR A 237 8.08 8.52 -8.85
C THR A 237 8.12 9.88 -9.50
N ARG A 238 9.23 10.60 -9.27
CA ARG A 238 9.47 11.94 -9.80
C ARG A 238 9.44 11.96 -11.33
N GLU A 239 10.04 10.95 -11.94
CA GLU A 239 10.09 10.78 -13.39
C GLU A 239 8.69 10.55 -13.97
N GLN A 240 7.88 9.72 -13.30
CA GLN A 240 6.51 9.46 -13.71
C GLN A 240 5.65 10.71 -13.58
N LEU A 241 5.80 11.48 -12.49
CA LEU A 241 5.10 12.76 -12.30
C LEU A 241 5.45 13.73 -13.44
N LYS A 242 6.73 13.88 -13.78
CA LYS A 242 7.18 14.79 -14.85
C LYS A 242 6.53 14.49 -16.21
N VAL A 243 6.27 13.21 -16.51
CA VAL A 243 5.62 12.79 -17.76
C VAL A 243 4.10 12.92 -17.68
N TYR A 244 3.51 12.51 -16.55
CA TYR A 244 2.05 12.44 -16.39
C TYR A 244 1.41 13.81 -16.13
N ASP A 245 2.06 14.65 -15.32
CA ASP A 245 1.60 15.97 -14.89
C ASP A 245 2.79 16.95 -14.80
N PRO A 246 3.28 17.44 -15.94
CA PRO A 246 4.45 18.33 -15.99
C PRO A 246 4.21 19.64 -15.25
N GLU A 247 2.99 20.20 -15.22
CA GLU A 247 2.69 21.39 -14.44
C GLU A 247 2.72 21.13 -12.93
N GLY A 248 2.21 19.98 -12.49
CA GLY A 248 2.34 19.51 -11.11
C GLY A 248 3.80 19.31 -10.71
N TYR A 249 4.60 18.68 -11.56
CA TYR A 249 6.04 18.54 -11.36
C TYR A 249 6.73 19.90 -11.16
N GLU A 250 6.46 20.88 -12.03
CA GLU A 250 7.07 22.21 -11.92
C GLU A 250 6.59 22.97 -10.68
N LEU A 251 5.33 22.79 -10.26
CA LEU A 251 4.84 23.34 -8.99
C LEU A 251 5.67 22.81 -7.81
N VAL A 252 5.84 21.50 -7.70
CA VAL A 252 6.61 20.87 -6.62
C VAL A 252 8.08 21.31 -6.65
N ARG A 253 8.71 21.21 -7.83
CA ARG A 253 10.12 21.56 -8.03
C ARG A 253 10.42 23.01 -7.62
N THR A 254 9.55 23.96 -7.99
CA THR A 254 9.75 25.38 -7.68
C THR A 254 9.40 25.75 -6.24
N VAL A 255 8.45 25.05 -5.61
CA VAL A 255 8.09 25.28 -4.22
C VAL A 255 9.17 24.80 -3.27
N PHE A 256 9.64 23.56 -3.44
CA PHE A 256 10.69 23.00 -2.57
C PHE A 256 12.07 23.57 -2.89
N ASN A 257 12.32 23.95 -4.14
CA ASN A 257 13.52 24.67 -4.57
C ASN A 257 14.83 24.04 -4.05
N LEU A 258 14.91 22.71 -4.07
CA LEU A 258 16.07 21.99 -3.56
C LEU A 258 17.30 22.30 -4.43
N PRO A 259 18.44 22.65 -3.82
CA PRO A 259 19.67 22.82 -4.57
C PRO A 259 20.20 21.46 -5.06
N PRO A 260 20.96 21.39 -6.16
CA PRO A 260 21.39 20.12 -6.75
C PRO A 260 22.19 19.20 -5.81
N ASP A 261 22.94 19.76 -4.86
CA ASP A 261 23.71 19.03 -3.86
C ASP A 261 22.84 18.47 -2.71
N ARG A 262 21.56 18.87 -2.64
CA ARG A 262 20.57 18.37 -1.67
C ARG A 262 19.29 17.91 -2.38
N ASP A 263 19.42 17.38 -3.59
CA ASP A 263 18.31 16.80 -4.35
C ASP A 263 17.86 15.47 -3.72
N TRP A 264 17.06 15.59 -2.66
CA TRP A 264 16.65 14.47 -1.84
C TRP A 264 15.54 13.64 -2.49
N ARG A 265 15.59 12.33 -2.23
CA ARG A 265 14.55 11.34 -2.55
C ARG A 265 14.29 10.50 -1.30
N TYR A 266 13.03 10.17 -1.04
CA TYR A 266 12.67 9.34 0.08
C TYR A 266 13.27 7.93 -0.10
N LYS A 267 13.87 7.41 0.98
CA LYS A 267 14.40 6.05 1.01
C LYS A 267 13.74 5.27 2.13
N PHE A 268 12.98 4.23 1.81
CA PHE A 268 12.46 3.31 2.81
C PHE A 268 13.62 2.69 3.62
N LEU A 269 13.43 2.50 4.93
CA LEU A 269 14.48 1.91 5.78
C LEU A 269 14.65 0.42 5.52
N GLN A 270 13.62 -0.22 4.98
CA GLN A 270 13.66 -1.59 4.51
C GLN A 270 12.65 -1.80 3.39
N LYS A 271 12.85 -2.83 2.57
CA LYS A 271 11.91 -3.21 1.52
C LYS A 271 10.64 -3.78 2.15
N LEU A 272 9.49 -3.29 1.74
CA LEU A 272 8.18 -3.83 2.08
C LEU A 272 7.37 -4.20 0.81
N PRO A 273 6.42 -5.13 0.91
CA PRO A 273 6.21 -6.04 2.05
C PRO A 273 7.41 -7.00 2.22
N THR A 274 7.57 -7.53 3.43
CA THR A 274 8.64 -8.49 3.78
C THR A 274 8.07 -9.70 4.52
N VAL A 275 8.88 -10.73 4.71
CA VAL A 275 8.54 -11.92 5.51
C VAL A 275 9.23 -11.83 6.85
N THR A 276 8.45 -11.99 7.92
CA THR A 276 8.94 -11.97 9.31
C THR A 276 8.26 -13.07 10.13
N PRO A 277 8.74 -13.39 11.34
CA PRO A 277 7.95 -14.17 12.28
C PRO A 277 6.61 -13.47 12.58
N PRO A 278 5.50 -14.22 12.76
CA PRO A 278 4.21 -13.62 13.09
C PRO A 278 4.30 -12.75 14.36
N PRO A 279 3.94 -11.46 14.30
CA PRO A 279 3.95 -10.61 15.48
C PRO A 279 2.80 -11.01 16.42
N ALA A 280 3.00 -10.82 17.73
CA ALA A 280 2.06 -11.25 18.77
C ALA A 280 0.62 -10.75 18.55
N LYS A 281 0.46 -9.54 17.97
CA LYS A 281 -0.83 -8.92 17.64
C LYS A 281 -1.70 -9.78 16.70
N ILE A 282 -1.09 -10.60 15.85
CA ILE A 282 -1.79 -11.47 14.90
C ILE A 282 -2.39 -12.70 15.59
N LYS A 283 -1.91 -13.05 16.80
CA LYS A 283 -2.33 -14.25 17.54
C LYS A 283 -2.27 -15.50 16.65
N ALA A 284 -1.16 -15.66 15.93
CA ALA A 284 -0.89 -16.87 15.16
C ALA A 284 -0.44 -17.99 16.11
N ASP A 285 -0.79 -19.23 15.77
CA ASP A 285 -0.25 -20.39 16.48
C ASP A 285 1.29 -20.44 16.34
N PRO A 286 2.06 -20.81 17.39
CA PRO A 286 3.52 -20.92 17.32
C PRO A 286 4.05 -21.87 16.23
N TYR A 287 3.21 -22.75 15.68
CA TYR A 287 3.50 -23.51 14.47
C TYR A 287 3.97 -22.61 13.32
N TYR A 288 3.31 -21.46 13.13
CA TYR A 288 3.61 -20.52 12.06
C TYR A 288 4.84 -19.69 12.42
N THR A 289 5.91 -19.86 11.64
CA THR A 289 7.18 -19.14 11.83
C THR A 289 7.40 -18.04 10.80
N LYS A 290 6.51 -17.92 9.81
CA LYS A 290 6.57 -16.93 8.74
C LYS A 290 5.23 -16.23 8.55
N PHE A 291 5.31 -14.94 8.27
CA PHE A 291 4.19 -14.03 8.12
C PHE A 291 4.54 -12.92 7.13
N THR A 292 3.56 -12.51 6.32
CA THR A 292 3.58 -11.26 5.57
C THR A 292 2.19 -10.66 5.49
N TRP A 293 2.11 -9.33 5.31
CA TRP A 293 0.85 -8.60 5.30
C TRP A 293 0.49 -8.09 3.90
N ALA A 294 -0.60 -8.59 3.34
CA ALA A 294 -1.10 -8.20 2.03
C ALA A 294 -2.20 -7.12 2.19
N ARG A 295 -1.78 -5.86 2.44
CA ARG A 295 -2.69 -4.76 2.82
C ARG A 295 -3.65 -5.16 3.95
N GLU A 296 -3.07 -5.54 5.07
CA GLU A 296 -3.75 -6.02 6.28
C GLU A 296 -4.32 -7.45 6.22
N PHE A 297 -4.31 -8.10 5.05
CA PHE A 297 -4.68 -9.52 4.96
C PHE A 297 -3.52 -10.42 5.39
N THR A 298 -3.80 -11.35 6.30
CA THR A 298 -2.78 -12.20 6.95
C THR A 298 -2.42 -13.40 6.06
N VAL A 299 -1.13 -13.46 5.68
CA VAL A 299 -0.53 -14.62 4.99
C VAL A 299 0.49 -15.27 5.92
N LEU A 300 0.36 -16.57 6.14
CA LEU A 300 1.17 -17.35 7.08
C LEU A 300 1.89 -18.50 6.38
N GLY A 301 2.95 -18.99 6.98
CA GLY A 301 3.65 -20.21 6.58
C GLY A 301 4.60 -20.69 7.67
N ARG A 302 5.19 -21.86 7.44
CA ARG A 302 6.26 -22.41 8.28
C ARG A 302 7.47 -22.76 7.44
N ASN A 303 7.33 -23.80 6.59
CA ASN A 303 8.43 -24.26 5.74
C ASN A 303 8.38 -23.72 4.30
N ALA A 304 7.32 -23.00 3.93
CA ALA A 304 7.24 -22.31 2.65
C ALA A 304 8.34 -21.24 2.49
N SER A 305 8.83 -21.03 1.28
CA SER A 305 9.83 -20.02 0.95
C SER A 305 9.28 -18.60 1.10
N ASP A 306 10.16 -17.64 1.39
CA ASP A 306 9.76 -16.24 1.53
C ASP A 306 9.23 -15.69 0.19
N ALA A 307 9.81 -16.16 -0.92
CA ALA A 307 9.36 -15.83 -2.26
C ALA A 307 7.90 -16.28 -2.49
N ALA A 308 7.51 -17.46 -2.00
CA ALA A 308 6.14 -17.94 -2.10
C ALA A 308 5.17 -17.08 -1.29
N LEU A 309 5.51 -16.72 -0.04
CA LEU A 309 4.68 -15.83 0.77
C LEU A 309 4.52 -14.45 0.11
N LEU A 310 5.61 -13.86 -0.39
CA LEU A 310 5.57 -12.57 -1.08
C LEU A 310 4.81 -12.63 -2.40
N LYS A 311 4.87 -13.75 -3.13
CA LYS A 311 4.10 -13.94 -4.36
C LYS A 311 2.60 -14.09 -4.08
N ALA A 312 2.23 -14.82 -3.03
CA ALA A 312 0.84 -14.89 -2.57
C ALA A 312 0.34 -13.50 -2.13
N ASN A 313 1.14 -12.76 -1.36
CA ASN A 313 0.88 -11.39 -0.96
C ASN A 313 0.62 -10.48 -2.17
N ASP A 314 1.55 -10.43 -3.12
CA ASP A 314 1.44 -9.62 -4.34
C ASP A 314 0.16 -9.96 -5.15
N THR A 315 -0.14 -11.26 -5.27
CA THR A 315 -1.33 -11.74 -5.96
C THR A 315 -2.62 -11.26 -5.29
N ILE A 316 -2.69 -11.31 -3.95
CA ILE A 316 -3.84 -10.80 -3.17
C ILE A 316 -3.94 -9.28 -3.32
N ARG A 317 -2.84 -8.53 -3.16
CA ARG A 317 -2.82 -7.07 -3.31
C ARG A 317 -3.35 -6.63 -4.66
N LYS A 318 -2.92 -7.32 -5.72
CA LYS A 318 -3.34 -7.03 -7.10
C LYS A 318 -4.78 -7.46 -7.33
N MET A 319 -5.16 -8.70 -7.03
CA MET A 319 -6.54 -9.17 -7.17
C MET A 319 -7.56 -8.21 -6.53
N PHE A 320 -7.25 -7.63 -5.37
CA PHE A 320 -8.12 -6.68 -4.66
C PHE A 320 -7.71 -5.21 -4.81
N ALA A 321 -6.86 -4.86 -5.78
CA ALA A 321 -6.33 -3.51 -5.95
C ALA A 321 -7.43 -2.44 -5.94
N TYR A 322 -8.52 -2.69 -6.66
CA TYR A 322 -9.67 -1.77 -6.77
C TYR A 322 -10.91 -2.24 -5.99
N ARG A 323 -10.78 -3.29 -5.17
CA ARG A 323 -11.86 -3.87 -4.33
C ARG A 323 -11.39 -4.11 -2.91
N HIS A 324 -10.76 -3.10 -2.33
CA HIS A 324 -10.28 -3.19 -0.94
C HIS A 324 -11.43 -3.29 0.07
N ASP A 325 -12.66 -2.86 -0.30
CA ASP A 325 -13.88 -3.15 0.46
C ASP A 325 -14.13 -4.65 0.65
N ILE A 326 -13.86 -5.47 -0.38
CA ILE A 326 -13.94 -6.93 -0.29
C ILE A 326 -12.79 -7.49 0.54
N LEU A 327 -11.56 -6.99 0.36
CA LEU A 327 -10.43 -7.46 1.16
C LEU A 327 -10.65 -7.18 2.65
N LYS A 328 -11.12 -5.98 3.00
CA LYS A 328 -11.49 -5.60 4.36
C LYS A 328 -12.59 -6.47 4.93
N ALA A 329 -13.55 -6.82 4.11
CA ALA A 329 -14.60 -7.77 4.44
C ALA A 329 -14.07 -9.17 4.80
N LEU A 330 -13.08 -9.68 4.06
CA LEU A 330 -12.40 -10.95 4.39
C LEU A 330 -11.57 -10.83 5.67
N ILE A 331 -10.86 -9.72 5.86
CA ILE A 331 -10.08 -9.44 7.07
C ILE A 331 -11.00 -9.40 8.30
N ALA A 332 -12.12 -8.69 8.22
CA ALA A 332 -13.09 -8.55 9.32
C ALA A 332 -13.77 -9.88 9.68
N ASP A 333 -13.99 -10.75 8.70
CA ASP A 333 -14.48 -12.11 8.96
C ASP A 333 -13.43 -12.98 9.67
N GLY A 334 -12.14 -12.62 9.53
CA GLY A 334 -11.02 -13.32 10.14
C GLY A 334 -10.33 -14.31 9.20
N VAL A 335 -10.56 -14.18 7.89
CA VAL A 335 -9.96 -15.05 6.87
C VAL A 335 -8.44 -14.91 6.89
N ARG A 336 -7.74 -16.05 6.84
CA ARG A 336 -6.27 -16.12 6.71
C ARG A 336 -5.90 -17.04 5.55
N LEU A 337 -4.76 -16.76 4.90
CA LEU A 337 -4.17 -17.67 3.92
C LEU A 337 -2.89 -18.30 4.48
N VAL A 338 -2.77 -19.61 4.35
CA VAL A 338 -1.57 -20.38 4.69
C VAL A 338 -0.92 -20.90 3.41
N VAL A 339 0.38 -20.66 3.27
CA VAL A 339 1.21 -21.26 2.22
C VAL A 339 1.95 -22.45 2.82
N LEU A 340 1.64 -23.65 2.33
CA LEU A 340 2.33 -24.89 2.69
C LEU A 340 3.66 -25.01 1.93
N GLY A 341 4.73 -25.31 2.65
CA GLY A 341 6.00 -25.74 2.08
C GLY A 341 5.86 -27.09 1.39
N ARG A 342 6.85 -27.47 0.57
CA ARG A 342 6.77 -28.60 -0.37
C ARG A 342 6.38 -29.96 0.20
N ASN A 343 6.62 -30.19 1.50
CA ASN A 343 6.34 -31.47 2.17
C ASN A 343 5.25 -31.37 3.25
N GLU A 344 4.60 -30.22 3.41
CA GLU A 344 3.55 -29.99 4.42
C GLU A 344 2.15 -30.29 3.88
N HIS A 345 1.24 -30.83 4.69
CA HIS A 345 -0.14 -31.13 4.30
C HIS A 345 -1.12 -30.50 5.28
N ILE A 346 -2.41 -30.54 4.95
CA ILE A 346 -3.45 -30.03 5.85
C ILE A 346 -3.37 -30.69 7.24
N ALA A 347 -3.01 -31.98 7.30
CA ALA A 347 -2.84 -32.70 8.57
C ALA A 347 -1.76 -32.13 9.50
N ASP A 348 -0.79 -31.39 8.96
CA ASP A 348 0.30 -30.79 9.74
C ASP A 348 -0.12 -29.46 10.40
N LEU A 349 -1.22 -28.86 9.96
CA LEU A 349 -1.68 -27.56 10.45
C LEU A 349 -2.28 -27.67 11.85
N PRO A 350 -2.06 -26.67 12.73
CA PRO A 350 -2.67 -26.66 14.05
C PRO A 350 -4.20 -26.62 14.00
N GLU A 351 -4.78 -26.06 12.93
CA GLU A 351 -6.22 -26.05 12.68
C GLU A 351 -6.80 -27.45 12.42
N TYR A 352 -5.98 -28.43 11.99
CA TYR A 352 -6.46 -29.77 11.58
C TYR A 352 -7.27 -30.48 12.66
N ALA A 353 -6.96 -30.27 13.94
CA ALA A 353 -7.74 -30.83 15.05
C ALA A 353 -9.24 -30.49 14.98
N ARG A 354 -9.59 -29.33 14.40
CA ARG A 354 -10.97 -28.90 14.16
C ARG A 354 -11.49 -29.26 12.77
N LEU A 355 -10.59 -29.53 11.82
CA LEU A 355 -10.92 -29.87 10.44
C LEU A 355 -11.17 -31.37 10.22
N LYS A 356 -10.55 -32.24 11.01
CA LYS A 356 -10.53 -33.69 10.80
C LYS A 356 -11.91 -34.35 10.74
N ASP A 357 -12.90 -33.75 11.40
CA ASP A 357 -14.27 -34.26 11.47
C ASP A 357 -15.19 -33.58 10.44
N MET A 358 -14.68 -32.61 9.67
CA MET A 358 -15.44 -31.93 8.63
C MET A 358 -15.55 -32.81 7.37
N PRO A 359 -16.72 -32.87 6.72
CA PRO A 359 -16.87 -33.56 5.45
C PRO A 359 -15.90 -33.00 4.40
N HIS A 360 -15.35 -33.87 3.56
CA HIS A 360 -14.53 -33.50 2.40
C HIS A 360 -13.15 -32.86 2.71
N VAL A 361 -12.67 -32.93 3.96
CA VAL A 361 -11.27 -32.58 4.27
C VAL A 361 -10.38 -33.82 4.08
N ASP A 362 -9.53 -33.78 3.06
CA ASP A 362 -8.45 -34.76 2.88
C ASP A 362 -7.20 -34.33 3.67
N PRO A 363 -6.74 -35.11 4.67
CA PRO A 363 -5.54 -34.79 5.46
C PRO A 363 -4.27 -34.62 4.62
N LEU A 364 -4.18 -35.32 3.47
CA LEU A 364 -3.02 -35.29 2.58
C LEU A 364 -3.17 -34.25 1.47
N ALA A 365 -4.30 -33.55 1.39
CA ALA A 365 -4.43 -32.46 0.45
C ALA A 365 -3.54 -31.27 0.84
N ARG A 366 -3.13 -30.52 -0.18
CA ARG A 366 -2.27 -29.33 -0.06
C ARG A 366 -3.00 -28.05 -0.46
N ALA A 367 -4.33 -28.10 -0.55
CA ALA A 367 -5.19 -26.97 -0.80
C ALA A 367 -6.49 -27.14 0.00
N LEU A 368 -6.95 -26.06 0.64
CA LEU A 368 -8.18 -26.04 1.44
C LEU A 368 -8.99 -24.80 1.07
N GLU A 369 -10.25 -25.02 0.75
CA GLU A 369 -11.20 -23.96 0.47
C GLU A 369 -11.73 -23.32 1.77
N TYR A 370 -11.96 -22.01 1.72
CA TYR A 370 -12.59 -21.29 2.82
C TYR A 370 -13.98 -21.86 3.11
N THR A 371 -14.28 -22.06 4.39
CA THR A 371 -15.64 -22.14 4.89
C THR A 371 -15.80 -21.17 6.08
N PRO A 372 -17.03 -20.75 6.43
CA PRO A 372 -17.27 -19.93 7.62
C PRO A 372 -16.74 -20.55 8.92
N ASP A 373 -16.66 -21.89 8.98
CA ASP A 373 -16.18 -22.61 10.16
C ASP A 373 -14.64 -22.63 10.25
N THR A 374 -13.95 -22.73 9.10
CA THR A 374 -12.49 -22.80 9.07
C THR A 374 -11.84 -21.43 9.09
N LYS A 375 -12.43 -20.46 8.39
CA LYS A 375 -11.85 -19.13 8.12
C LYS A 375 -10.43 -19.21 7.53
N LEU A 376 -10.11 -20.32 6.89
CA LEU A 376 -8.77 -20.65 6.45
C LEU A 376 -8.79 -20.99 4.97
N ILE A 377 -7.85 -20.40 4.23
CA ILE A 377 -7.49 -20.79 2.88
C ILE A 377 -6.10 -21.39 2.94
N VAL A 378 -5.91 -22.55 2.33
CA VAL A 378 -4.60 -23.20 2.25
C VAL A 378 -4.21 -23.38 0.80
N VAL A 379 -2.98 -23.03 0.46
CA VAL A 379 -2.38 -23.21 -0.87
C VAL A 379 -1.00 -23.83 -0.75
N SER A 380 -0.55 -24.48 -1.82
CA SER A 380 0.80 -25.02 -1.91
C SER A 380 1.78 -24.01 -2.52
N GLU A 381 3.01 -23.95 -2.01
CA GLU A 381 4.07 -23.10 -2.56
C GLU A 381 4.30 -23.34 -4.06
N GLU A 382 4.29 -24.59 -4.52
CA GLU A 382 4.51 -24.95 -5.91
C GLU A 382 3.48 -24.29 -6.84
N ASN A 383 2.20 -24.28 -6.41
CA ASN A 383 1.14 -23.62 -7.17
C ASN A 383 1.28 -22.10 -7.14
N VAL A 384 1.63 -21.51 -5.98
CA VAL A 384 1.85 -20.06 -5.85
C VAL A 384 2.99 -19.59 -6.75
N MET A 385 4.09 -20.35 -6.80
CA MET A 385 5.24 -20.03 -7.63
C MET A 385 5.00 -20.35 -9.11
N ALA A 386 4.10 -21.30 -9.39
CA ALA A 386 3.68 -21.73 -10.72
C ALA A 386 4.87 -22.09 -11.64
N ASN A 387 5.85 -22.81 -11.10
CA ASN A 387 6.97 -23.31 -11.90
C ASN A 387 6.49 -24.48 -12.79
N PRO A 388 6.56 -24.38 -14.13
CA PRO A 388 6.03 -25.42 -15.02
C PRO A 388 6.65 -26.81 -14.85
N ARG A 389 7.79 -26.93 -14.14
CA ARG A 389 8.45 -28.21 -13.83
C ARG A 389 7.93 -28.87 -12.55
N ASP A 390 7.23 -28.13 -11.70
CA ASP A 390 6.69 -28.66 -10.45
C ASP A 390 5.38 -29.42 -10.73
N ALA A 391 5.19 -30.54 -10.03
CA ALA A 391 3.90 -31.23 -10.02
C ALA A 391 2.83 -30.32 -9.38
N ASN A 392 1.57 -30.47 -9.77
CA ASN A 392 0.43 -29.72 -9.24
C ASN A 392 0.40 -28.21 -9.59
N VAL A 393 1.12 -27.79 -10.63
CA VAL A 393 0.94 -26.48 -11.24
C VAL A 393 -0.26 -26.54 -12.20
N GLY A 394 -1.36 -25.94 -11.77
CA GLY A 394 -2.61 -25.83 -12.52
C GLY A 394 -3.07 -24.39 -12.60
N ASP A 395 -4.36 -24.17 -12.38
CA ASP A 395 -4.89 -22.84 -12.15
C ASP A 395 -4.30 -22.20 -10.87
N ASN A 396 -4.27 -20.87 -10.81
CA ASN A 396 -3.73 -20.18 -9.64
C ASN A 396 -4.67 -20.36 -8.43
N GLN A 397 -4.24 -21.15 -7.45
CA GLN A 397 -5.03 -21.46 -6.25
C GLN A 397 -5.33 -20.23 -5.39
N VAL A 398 -4.41 -19.24 -5.34
CA VAL A 398 -4.66 -18.01 -4.58
C VAL A 398 -5.88 -17.28 -5.18
N ILE A 399 -5.89 -17.03 -6.49
CA ILE A 399 -6.99 -16.36 -7.18
C ILE A 399 -8.28 -17.19 -7.07
N ARG A 400 -8.22 -18.50 -7.34
CA ARG A 400 -9.40 -19.38 -7.24
C ARG A 400 -10.02 -19.34 -5.86
N LEU A 401 -9.24 -19.63 -4.82
CA LEU A 401 -9.76 -19.80 -3.46
C LEU A 401 -10.17 -18.45 -2.84
N MET A 402 -9.47 -17.36 -3.17
CA MET A 402 -9.91 -16.01 -2.78
C MET A 402 -11.21 -15.60 -3.48
N ALA A 403 -11.42 -16.00 -4.74
CA ALA A 403 -12.68 -15.73 -5.45
C ALA A 403 -13.87 -16.46 -4.79
N LYS A 404 -13.66 -17.71 -4.36
CA LYS A 404 -14.68 -18.46 -3.62
C LYS A 404 -14.94 -17.87 -2.22
N ALA A 405 -13.87 -17.52 -1.48
CA ALA A 405 -14.01 -16.89 -0.17
C ALA A 405 -14.75 -15.54 -0.25
N LEU A 406 -14.47 -14.73 -1.28
CA LEU A 406 -15.21 -13.52 -1.59
C LEU A 406 -16.71 -13.80 -1.68
N TYR A 407 -17.13 -14.82 -2.44
CA TYR A 407 -18.54 -15.18 -2.57
C TYR A 407 -19.16 -15.50 -1.20
N HIS A 408 -18.53 -16.38 -0.42
CA HIS A 408 -19.08 -16.82 0.86
C HIS A 408 -19.15 -15.72 1.91
N VAL A 409 -18.14 -14.85 1.96
CA VAL A 409 -18.06 -13.77 2.96
C VAL A 409 -18.91 -12.57 2.58
N THR A 410 -19.01 -12.25 1.28
CA THR A 410 -19.62 -10.99 0.82
C THR A 410 -20.94 -11.17 0.09
N GLY A 411 -21.06 -12.21 -0.74
CA GLY A 411 -22.24 -12.48 -1.56
C GLY A 411 -23.46 -12.93 -0.77
N THR A 412 -23.30 -13.32 0.50
CA THR A 412 -24.39 -13.83 1.36
C THR A 412 -24.88 -12.80 2.39
N ARG A 413 -24.29 -11.61 2.40
CA ARG A 413 -24.62 -10.57 3.38
C ARG A 413 -26.05 -10.05 3.18
N PRO A 414 -26.72 -9.61 4.24
CA PRO A 414 -27.97 -8.89 4.09
C PRO A 414 -27.74 -7.57 3.34
N VAL A 415 -28.78 -7.16 2.60
CA VAL A 415 -28.84 -5.83 2.02
C VAL A 415 -28.76 -4.81 3.15
N ASP A 416 -27.83 -3.87 3.01
CA ASP A 416 -27.79 -2.71 3.88
C ASP A 416 -28.58 -1.56 3.24
N PRO A 417 -29.79 -1.23 3.73
CA PRO A 417 -30.61 -0.17 3.16
C PRO A 417 -29.96 1.22 3.32
N ASN A 418 -29.03 1.35 4.27
CA ASN A 418 -28.38 2.61 4.57
C ASN A 418 -27.06 2.79 3.83
N TRP A 419 -26.56 1.80 3.07
CA TRP A 419 -25.23 1.83 2.45
C TRP A 419 -24.95 3.15 1.70
N ASN A 420 -25.88 3.56 0.84
CA ASN A 420 -25.74 4.80 0.05
C ASN A 420 -25.95 6.09 0.85
N ASN A 421 -26.42 5.99 2.10
CA ASN A 421 -26.79 7.11 2.96
C ASN A 421 -25.89 7.26 4.19
N ARG A 422 -24.81 6.47 4.31
CA ARG A 422 -23.87 6.47 5.45
C ARG A 422 -23.07 7.78 5.61
N ARG A 423 -23.10 8.69 4.63
CA ARG A 423 -22.44 10.02 4.66
C ARG A 423 -21.01 9.95 5.20
N ARG A 424 -20.78 10.38 6.45
CA ARG A 424 -19.45 10.51 7.08
C ARG A 424 -18.87 9.17 7.57
N ASP A 425 -19.68 8.12 7.58
CA ASP A 425 -19.26 6.78 8.02
C ASP A 425 -18.81 5.89 6.85
N VAL A 426 -18.73 6.44 5.63
CA VAL A 426 -18.21 5.73 4.45
C VAL A 426 -16.69 5.76 4.47
N GLN A 427 -16.07 4.59 4.39
CA GLN A 427 -14.62 4.47 4.27
C GLN A 427 -14.17 4.75 2.83
N GLN A 428 -12.96 5.28 2.65
CA GLN A 428 -12.47 5.66 1.32
C GLN A 428 -12.47 4.51 0.31
N TYR A 429 -12.22 3.27 0.77
CA TYR A 429 -12.25 2.08 -0.06
C TYR A 429 -13.65 1.60 -0.45
N GLU A 430 -14.70 2.16 0.14
CA GLU A 430 -16.10 1.86 -0.16
C GLU A 430 -16.69 2.84 -1.20
N LEU A 431 -15.95 3.90 -1.55
CA LEU A 431 -16.38 4.89 -2.52
C LEU A 431 -16.40 4.32 -3.95
N ARG A 432 -17.48 4.61 -4.68
CA ARG A 432 -17.66 4.30 -6.12
C ARG A 432 -17.67 2.81 -6.46
N VAL A 433 -17.84 1.93 -5.47
CA VAL A 433 -18.03 0.50 -5.67
C VAL A 433 -19.39 0.06 -5.13
N LYS A 434 -19.93 -1.01 -5.72
CA LYS A 434 -21.15 -1.64 -5.25
C LYS A 434 -20.78 -2.66 -4.16
N ARG A 435 -21.33 -2.45 -2.96
CA ARG A 435 -21.25 -3.45 -1.89
C ARG A 435 -21.86 -4.75 -2.36
N LEU A 436 -21.12 -5.85 -2.19
CA LEU A 436 -21.67 -7.17 -2.42
C LEU A 436 -22.55 -7.60 -1.25
N ASP A 437 -23.69 -8.18 -1.59
CA ASP A 437 -24.70 -8.73 -0.70
C ASP A 437 -25.50 -9.82 -1.43
N VAL A 438 -26.57 -10.33 -0.81
CA VAL A 438 -27.40 -11.41 -1.34
C VAL A 438 -27.82 -11.24 -2.80
N ARG A 439 -27.99 -10.00 -3.29
CA ARG A 439 -28.35 -9.72 -4.69
C ARG A 439 -27.27 -10.14 -5.69
N PHE A 440 -26.01 -10.08 -5.28
CA PHE A 440 -24.91 -10.63 -6.07
C PHE A 440 -25.03 -12.16 -6.19
N SER A 441 -25.35 -12.84 -5.08
CA SER A 441 -25.51 -14.30 -5.11
C SER A 441 -26.72 -14.75 -5.93
N GLU A 442 -27.84 -14.01 -5.86
CA GLU A 442 -29.03 -14.24 -6.69
C GLU A 442 -28.69 -14.07 -8.17
N ARG A 443 -28.04 -12.97 -8.53
CA ARG A 443 -27.62 -12.72 -9.91
C ARG A 443 -26.68 -13.80 -10.44
N LEU A 444 -25.70 -14.24 -9.64
CA LEU A 444 -24.77 -15.28 -10.04
C LEU A 444 -25.48 -16.62 -10.29
N LYS A 445 -26.49 -16.97 -9.47
CA LYS A 445 -27.31 -18.17 -9.66
C LYS A 445 -28.08 -18.13 -10.98
N GLU A 446 -28.75 -17.01 -11.27
CA GLU A 446 -29.46 -16.82 -12.55
C GLU A 446 -28.52 -16.98 -13.76
N LEU A 447 -27.31 -16.39 -13.68
CA LEU A 447 -26.34 -16.50 -14.76
C LEU A 447 -25.81 -17.92 -14.93
N HIS A 448 -25.59 -18.64 -13.82
CA HIS A 448 -25.16 -20.02 -13.85
C HIS A 448 -26.23 -20.93 -14.47
N GLU A 449 -27.49 -20.79 -14.06
CA GLU A 449 -28.62 -21.53 -14.64
C GLU A 449 -28.72 -21.29 -16.16
N LYS A 450 -28.64 -20.03 -16.60
CA LYS A 450 -28.62 -19.66 -18.02
C LYS A 450 -27.42 -20.26 -18.78
N ALA A 451 -26.25 -20.30 -18.16
CA ALA A 451 -25.06 -20.91 -18.76
C ALA A 451 -25.26 -22.43 -18.96
N LEU A 452 -25.83 -23.13 -17.97
CA LEU A 452 -26.15 -24.55 -18.09
C LEU A 452 -27.22 -24.83 -19.16
N GLU A 453 -28.27 -24.01 -19.25
CA GLU A 453 -29.30 -24.13 -20.29
C GLU A 453 -28.75 -23.99 -21.71
N THR A 454 -27.67 -23.21 -21.87
CA THR A 454 -26.99 -23.01 -23.15
C THR A 454 -25.85 -24.00 -23.39
N GLY A 455 -25.69 -25.00 -22.51
CA GLY A 455 -24.68 -26.04 -22.63
C GLY A 455 -23.24 -25.54 -22.39
N LYS A 456 -23.09 -24.39 -21.74
CA LYS A 456 -21.76 -23.84 -21.42
C LYS A 456 -21.10 -24.59 -20.29
N TRP A 457 -19.77 -24.53 -20.29
CA TRP A 457 -18.86 -25.02 -19.27
C TRP A 457 -18.87 -26.53 -19.07
N LEU A 458 -19.50 -27.29 -19.97
CA LEU A 458 -19.57 -28.75 -19.87
C LEU A 458 -18.18 -29.35 -19.70
N GLY A 459 -18.07 -30.40 -18.88
CA GLY A 459 -16.78 -31.05 -18.59
C GLY A 459 -15.82 -30.24 -17.71
N THR A 460 -16.20 -29.05 -17.23
CA THR A 460 -15.44 -28.28 -16.24
C THR A 460 -16.12 -28.30 -14.88
N ALA A 461 -15.40 -27.90 -13.81
CA ALA A 461 -16.00 -27.83 -12.48
C ALA A 461 -17.05 -26.72 -12.35
N ALA A 462 -17.08 -25.76 -13.29
CA ALA A 462 -18.04 -24.67 -13.29
C ALA A 462 -19.51 -25.13 -13.42
N VAL A 463 -19.79 -26.36 -13.88
CA VAL A 463 -21.16 -26.87 -13.96
C VAL A 463 -21.76 -27.32 -12.63
N HIS A 464 -20.91 -27.52 -11.61
CA HIS A 464 -21.35 -28.14 -10.36
C HIS A 464 -22.16 -27.19 -9.50
N ASP A 465 -21.74 -25.92 -9.44
CA ASP A 465 -22.39 -24.92 -8.60
C ASP A 465 -22.01 -23.47 -9.02
N PRO A 466 -22.82 -22.46 -8.61
CA PRO A 466 -22.57 -21.06 -8.96
C PRO A 466 -21.21 -20.52 -8.48
N VAL A 467 -20.66 -21.04 -7.38
CA VAL A 467 -19.38 -20.58 -6.81
C VAL A 467 -18.20 -21.11 -7.64
N ALA A 468 -18.27 -22.35 -8.10
CA ALA A 468 -17.33 -22.90 -9.06
C ALA A 468 -17.39 -22.15 -10.40
N TYR A 469 -18.59 -21.85 -10.91
CA TYR A 469 -18.80 -21.01 -12.10
C TYR A 469 -18.16 -19.63 -11.96
N TRP A 470 -18.40 -18.95 -10.83
CA TRP A 470 -17.77 -17.68 -10.49
C TRP A 470 -16.23 -17.77 -10.48
N ALA A 471 -15.67 -18.78 -9.82
CA ALA A 471 -14.22 -18.94 -9.73
C ALA A 471 -13.56 -19.12 -11.10
N HIS A 472 -14.17 -19.86 -12.03
CA HIS A 472 -13.66 -20.00 -13.41
C HIS A 472 -13.67 -18.67 -14.15
N GLY A 473 -14.74 -17.88 -14.00
CA GLY A 473 -14.81 -16.53 -14.55
C GLY A 473 -13.69 -15.62 -14.03
N VAL A 474 -13.44 -15.62 -12.72
CA VAL A 474 -12.38 -14.81 -12.11
C VAL A 474 -10.99 -15.27 -12.56
N LEU A 475 -10.75 -16.57 -12.64
CA LEU A 475 -9.49 -17.13 -13.13
C LEU A 475 -9.22 -16.70 -14.57
N ALA A 476 -10.19 -16.86 -15.48
CA ALA A 476 -10.04 -16.43 -16.86
C ALA A 476 -9.85 -14.91 -16.94
N TYR A 477 -10.59 -14.12 -16.16
CA TYR A 477 -10.49 -12.65 -16.15
C TYR A 477 -9.09 -12.11 -15.79
N PHE A 478 -8.35 -12.83 -14.94
CA PHE A 478 -6.98 -12.48 -14.58
C PHE A 478 -5.92 -13.30 -15.33
N ASP A 479 -6.29 -14.04 -16.37
CA ASP A 479 -5.40 -14.92 -17.13
C ASP A 479 -4.69 -15.97 -16.25
N ALA A 480 -5.42 -16.45 -15.24
CA ALA A 480 -4.93 -17.28 -14.15
C ALA A 480 -5.45 -18.73 -14.17
N ALA A 481 -6.24 -19.09 -15.19
CA ALA A 481 -6.81 -20.42 -15.35
C ALA A 481 -5.77 -21.52 -15.64
N GLY A 482 -4.51 -21.16 -15.95
CA GLY A 482 -3.47 -22.14 -16.24
C GLY A 482 -3.75 -22.90 -17.56
N GLN A 483 -3.27 -24.14 -17.64
CA GLN A 483 -3.51 -25.02 -18.80
C GLN A 483 -4.74 -25.89 -18.53
N HIS A 484 -5.86 -25.52 -19.12
CA HIS A 484 -7.09 -26.32 -19.10
C HIS A 484 -7.42 -26.82 -20.50
N ALA A 485 -8.09 -27.98 -20.56
CA ALA A 485 -8.71 -28.44 -21.80
C ALA A 485 -9.86 -27.50 -22.17
N SER A 486 -10.13 -27.37 -23.46
CA SER A 486 -11.34 -26.69 -23.93
C SER A 486 -12.58 -27.42 -23.39
N PRO A 487 -13.59 -26.69 -22.87
CA PRO A 487 -14.92 -27.26 -22.71
C PRO A 487 -15.37 -27.90 -24.03
N PRO A 488 -16.10 -29.03 -24.02
CA PRO A 488 -16.54 -29.69 -25.26
C PRO A 488 -17.36 -28.80 -26.20
N ASP A 489 -17.99 -27.76 -25.64
CA ASP A 489 -18.78 -26.76 -26.35
C ASP A 489 -17.93 -25.54 -26.83
N SER A 490 -16.60 -25.61 -26.75
CA SER A 490 -15.67 -24.60 -27.24
C SER A 490 -14.48 -25.23 -27.98
N GLU A 491 -14.05 -24.60 -29.07
CA GLU A 491 -12.84 -25.01 -29.79
C GLU A 491 -11.55 -24.66 -29.04
N GLN A 492 -11.61 -23.72 -28.10
CA GLN A 492 -10.45 -23.18 -27.38
C GLN A 492 -10.67 -23.15 -25.86
N PRO A 493 -9.61 -23.25 -25.05
CA PRO A 493 -9.72 -23.18 -23.61
C PRO A 493 -9.99 -21.74 -23.16
N ILE A 494 -10.91 -21.55 -22.20
CA ILE A 494 -11.36 -20.22 -21.75
C ILE A 494 -10.40 -19.70 -20.67
N VAL A 495 -9.18 -19.35 -21.07
CA VAL A 495 -8.07 -19.07 -20.14
C VAL A 495 -7.69 -17.60 -20.01
N THR A 496 -8.28 -16.72 -20.82
CA THR A 496 -8.04 -15.28 -20.77
C THR A 496 -9.33 -14.48 -20.65
N ARG A 497 -9.21 -13.22 -20.21
CA ARG A 497 -10.36 -12.31 -20.09
C ARG A 497 -11.08 -12.12 -21.41
N GLU A 498 -10.32 -12.03 -22.49
CA GLU A 498 -10.83 -11.82 -23.84
C GLU A 498 -11.62 -13.04 -24.32
N LEU A 499 -11.12 -14.25 -24.04
CA LEU A 499 -11.82 -15.50 -24.34
C LEU A 499 -13.08 -15.65 -23.48
N LEU A 500 -13.02 -15.32 -22.19
CA LEU A 500 -14.19 -15.30 -21.31
C LEU A 500 -15.26 -14.35 -21.86
N ARG A 501 -14.88 -13.15 -22.30
CA ARG A 501 -15.82 -12.17 -22.85
C ARG A 501 -16.54 -12.67 -24.10
N LEU A 502 -15.84 -13.43 -24.95
CA LEU A 502 -16.42 -13.99 -26.18
C LEU A 502 -17.32 -15.19 -25.88
N TYR A 503 -16.86 -16.08 -25.02
CA TYR A 503 -17.53 -17.34 -24.70
C TYR A 503 -18.71 -17.16 -23.74
N ASP A 504 -18.50 -16.41 -22.66
CA ASP A 504 -19.50 -16.14 -21.63
C ASP A 504 -19.58 -14.66 -21.26
N PRO A 505 -20.20 -13.82 -22.13
CA PRO A 505 -20.25 -12.37 -21.93
C PRO A 505 -20.98 -11.96 -20.66
N ASP A 506 -21.94 -12.75 -20.19
CA ASP A 506 -22.69 -12.46 -18.96
C ASP A 506 -21.82 -12.69 -17.72
N LEU A 507 -21.09 -13.81 -17.64
CA LEU A 507 -20.11 -14.05 -16.58
C LEU A 507 -18.99 -13.01 -16.62
N PHE A 508 -18.47 -12.71 -17.82
CA PHE A 508 -17.49 -11.65 -18.00
C PHE A 508 -17.98 -10.32 -17.43
N ALA A 509 -19.22 -9.91 -17.76
CA ALA A 509 -19.77 -8.64 -17.29
C ALA A 509 -19.86 -8.60 -15.75
N LEU A 510 -20.32 -9.68 -15.12
CA LEU A 510 -20.40 -9.78 -13.66
C LEU A 510 -19.01 -9.70 -13.01
N VAL A 511 -18.02 -10.43 -13.53
CA VAL A 511 -16.63 -10.39 -13.03
C VAL A 511 -16.02 -9.01 -13.26
N HIS A 512 -16.24 -8.40 -14.43
CA HIS A 512 -15.71 -7.09 -14.78
C HIS A 512 -16.26 -5.97 -13.88
N GLU A 513 -17.57 -5.96 -13.64
CA GLU A 513 -18.21 -5.05 -12.67
C GLU A 513 -17.63 -5.27 -11.27
N THR A 514 -17.54 -6.53 -10.85
CA THR A 514 -17.12 -6.88 -9.50
C THR A 514 -15.66 -6.54 -9.26
N MET A 515 -14.73 -6.84 -10.16
CA MET A 515 -13.30 -6.61 -9.91
C MET A 515 -12.87 -5.16 -10.14
N ALA A 516 -13.72 -4.31 -10.74
CA ALA A 516 -13.54 -2.86 -10.86
C ALA A 516 -12.23 -2.40 -11.55
N TYR A 517 -11.69 -3.21 -12.45
CA TYR A 517 -10.50 -2.88 -13.25
C TYR A 517 -10.80 -1.99 -14.48
N GLY A 518 -12.08 -1.83 -14.86
CA GLY A 518 -12.47 -1.04 -16.03
C GLY A 518 -12.00 0.41 -15.94
N GLY A 519 -11.20 0.86 -16.92
CA GLY A 519 -10.66 2.22 -16.96
C GLY A 519 -9.55 2.51 -15.94
N LYS A 520 -8.98 1.47 -15.33
CA LYS A 520 -7.85 1.55 -14.38
C LYS A 520 -6.60 0.89 -14.97
N VAL A 521 -5.49 0.93 -14.23
CA VAL A 521 -4.29 0.18 -14.63
C VAL A 521 -4.60 -1.31 -14.56
N ASP A 522 -4.53 -1.97 -15.72
CA ASP A 522 -4.84 -3.38 -15.85
C ASP A 522 -3.79 -4.26 -15.16
N TRP A 523 -4.22 -5.42 -14.71
CA TRP A 523 -3.33 -6.47 -14.21
C TRP A 523 -3.80 -7.83 -14.72
N ARG A 524 -2.84 -8.60 -15.20
CA ARG A 524 -2.96 -10.02 -15.55
C ARG A 524 -1.97 -10.82 -14.74
N TYR A 525 -2.40 -11.97 -14.25
CA TYR A 525 -1.54 -12.88 -13.52
C TYR A 525 -0.39 -13.34 -14.42
N GLN A 526 0.81 -13.35 -13.85
CA GLN A 526 1.99 -13.91 -14.47
C GLN A 526 2.69 -14.85 -13.47
N PRO A 527 3.00 -16.10 -13.88
CA PRO A 527 3.83 -17.02 -13.10
C PRO A 527 5.14 -16.38 -12.66
N ALA A 528 5.67 -16.75 -11.49
CA ALA A 528 6.84 -16.09 -10.91
C ALA A 528 8.07 -16.16 -11.83
N LEU A 529 8.26 -17.26 -12.56
CA LEU A 529 9.39 -17.45 -13.49
C LEU A 529 9.31 -16.60 -14.77
N LEU A 530 8.15 -16.01 -15.07
CA LEU A 530 7.95 -15.15 -16.25
C LEU A 530 7.99 -13.67 -15.91
N GLN A 531 8.11 -13.32 -14.63
CA GLN A 531 8.28 -11.93 -14.23
C GLN A 531 9.75 -11.52 -14.44
N PRO A 532 10.03 -10.40 -15.13
CA PRO A 532 11.38 -9.85 -15.14
C PRO A 532 11.80 -9.59 -13.69
N ALA A 533 13.07 -9.83 -13.38
CA ALA A 533 13.63 -9.45 -12.08
C ALA A 533 13.25 -7.98 -11.83
N SER A 534 12.51 -7.72 -10.75
CA SER A 534 12.17 -6.34 -10.40
C SER A 534 13.49 -5.59 -10.17
N PRO A 535 13.65 -4.40 -10.77
CA PRO A 535 14.87 -3.60 -10.60
C PRO A 535 15.16 -3.28 -9.13
#